data_AF-A0A9D6IB00-F1
#
_entry.id   AF-A0A9D6IB00-F1
#
_cell.length_a   1.000
_cell.length_b   1.000
_cell.length_c   1.000
_cell.angle_alpha   90.00
_cell.angle_beta   90.00
_cell.angle_gamma   90.00
#
_symmetry.space_group_name_H-M   'P 1'
#
loop_
_entity.id
_entity.type
_entity.pdbx_description
1 polymer ?
#
loop_
_entity_poly.entity_id
_entity_poly.type
_entity_poly.pdbx_seq_one_letter_code
_entity_poly.pdbx_strand_id
1 'polypeptide(L)' 'MIASHADELVDALSELRILFPDWRMGQLIANLVTAAGGMDANAIWDMQDEKLLAAARRLIERNQGRAGVLVKQSGRTTG' A
#
# COMPACT_ATOMS: atom_id res chain seq x y z
N MET A 1 -19.60 -7.78 -14.61
CA MET A 1 -19.21 -6.38 -14.38
C MET A 1 -17.69 -6.35 -14.39
N ILE A 2 -17.08 -5.50 -15.21
CA ILE A 2 -15.62 -5.26 -15.14
C ILE A 2 -15.43 -4.27 -13.99
N ALA A 3 -14.59 -4.60 -13.01
CA ALA A 3 -14.29 -3.71 -11.89
C ALA A 3 -13.60 -2.43 -12.39
N SER A 4 -13.89 -1.29 -11.78
CA SER A 4 -13.22 -0.04 -12.11
C SER A 4 -11.88 0.06 -11.38
N HIS A 5 -10.96 0.93 -11.85
CA HIS A 5 -9.73 1.22 -11.12
C HIS A 5 -9.98 1.77 -9.71
N ALA A 6 -11.09 2.47 -9.50
CA ALA A 6 -11.51 2.93 -8.18
C ALA A 6 -11.86 1.76 -7.25
N ASP A 7 -12.62 0.77 -7.74
CA ASP A 7 -12.98 -0.42 -6.95
C ASP A 7 -11.72 -1.22 -6.59
N GLU A 8 -10.85 -1.45 -7.59
CA GLU A 8 -9.57 -2.16 -7.37
C GLU A 8 -8.64 -1.41 -6.40
N LEU A 9 -8.67 -0.07 -6.41
CA LEU A 9 -7.91 0.75 -5.49
C LEU A 9 -8.45 0.62 -4.05
N VAL A 10 -9.76 0.58 -3.87
CA VAL A 10 -10.38 0.36 -2.55
C VAL A 10 -9.99 -1.01 -1.97
N ASP A 11 -9.97 -2.04 -2.81
CA ASP A 11 -9.51 -3.38 -2.41
C ASP A 11 -8.03 -3.36 -2.02
N ALA A 12 -7.17 -2.72 -2.80
CA ALA A 12 -5.74 -2.59 -2.51
C ALA A 12 -5.48 -1.79 -1.22
N LEU A 13 -6.28 -0.75 -0.94
CA LEU A 13 -6.20 -0.01 0.32
C LEU A 13 -6.50 -0.91 1.52
N SER A 14 -7.49 -1.80 1.39
CA SER A 14 -7.83 -2.76 2.44
C SER A 14 -6.68 -3.73 2.73
N GLU A 15 -6.00 -4.21 1.69
CA GLU A 15 -4.81 -5.05 1.85
C GLU A 15 -3.64 -4.29 2.51
N LEU A 16 -3.42 -3.04 2.12
CA LEU A 16 -2.40 -2.19 2.74
C LEU A 16 -2.68 -1.90 4.22
N ARG A 17 -3.95 -1.86 4.65
CA ARG A 17 -4.30 -1.75 6.08
C ARG A 17 -3.84 -2.97 6.88
N ILE A 18 -3.85 -4.15 6.28
CA ILE A 18 -3.35 -5.39 6.91
C ILE A 18 -1.82 -5.36 6.99
N LEU A 19 -1.15 -4.90 5.93
CA LEU A 19 0.32 -4.84 5.88
C LEU A 19 0.91 -3.74 6.79
N PHE A 20 0.17 -2.65 7.01
CA PHE A 20 0.64 -1.49 7.79
C PHE A 20 -0.37 -1.11 8.88
N PRO A 21 -0.59 -1.98 9.89
CA PRO A 21 -1.63 -1.76 10.89
C PRO A 21 -1.45 -0.43 11.65
N ASP A 22 -0.21 -0.01 11.88
CA ASP A 22 0.12 1.20 12.65
C ASP A 22 -0.08 2.51 11.87
N TRP A 23 -0.25 2.46 10.55
CA TRP A 23 -0.47 3.67 9.75
C TRP A 23 -1.92 4.15 9.90
N ARG A 24 -2.12 5.44 10.18
CA ARG A 24 -3.45 6.06 10.09
C ARG A 24 -3.89 6.15 8.62
N MET A 25 -5.19 6.16 8.34
CA MET A 25 -5.71 6.18 6.96
C MET A 25 -5.17 7.35 6.12
N GLY A 26 -5.16 8.58 6.67
CA GLY A 26 -4.59 9.73 5.97
C GLY A 26 -3.09 9.60 5.67
N GLN A 27 -2.33 8.93 6.55
CA GLN A 27 -0.91 8.65 6.32
C GLN A 27 -0.72 7.64 5.19
N LEU A 28 -1.57 6.60 5.14
CA LEU A 28 -1.55 5.62 4.05
C LEU A 28 -1.78 6.31 2.70
N ILE A 29 -2.80 7.16 2.61
CA ILE A 29 -3.12 7.92 1.40
C ILE A 29 -1.96 8.83 1.00
N ALA A 30 -1.39 9.60 1.93
CA ALA A 30 -0.25 10.47 1.66
C ALA A 30 0.96 9.66 1.13
N ASN A 31 1.26 8.52 1.76
CA ASN A 31 2.36 7.65 1.33
C ASN A 31 2.12 7.08 -0.08
N LEU A 32 0.87 6.76 -0.44
CA LEU A 32 0.52 6.33 -1.79
C LEU A 32 0.67 7.43 -2.83
N VAL A 33 0.23 8.66 -2.52
CA VAL A 33 0.42 9.83 -3.39
C VAL A 33 1.91 10.06 -3.65
N THR A 34 2.74 10.02 -2.60
CA THR A 34 4.20 10.13 -2.75
C THR A 34 4.78 8.98 -3.56
N ALA A 35 4.34 7.74 -3.32
CA ALA A 35 4.81 6.56 -4.08
C ALA A 35 4.39 6.58 -5.57
N ALA A 36 3.28 7.25 -5.89
CA ALA A 36 2.83 7.52 -7.24
C ALA A 36 3.57 8.69 -7.93
N GLY A 37 4.50 9.34 -7.22
CA GLY A 37 5.31 10.45 -7.74
C GLY A 37 4.76 11.84 -7.41
N GLY A 38 3.76 11.96 -6.55
CA GLY A 38 3.30 13.26 -6.04
C GLY A 38 4.37 13.91 -5.17
N MET A 39 4.78 15.13 -5.53
CA MET A 39 5.91 15.83 -4.89
C MET A 39 5.47 16.81 -3.79
N ASP A 40 4.19 17.17 -3.73
CA ASP A 40 3.63 18.06 -2.73
C ASP A 40 2.22 17.61 -2.27
N ALA A 41 1.66 18.33 -1.31
CA ALA A 41 0.35 18.00 -0.72
C ALA A 41 -0.83 18.21 -1.69
N ASN A 42 -0.70 19.06 -2.71
CA ASN A 42 -1.76 19.33 -3.68
C ASN A 42 -1.82 18.26 -4.77
N ALA A 43 -0.73 17.51 -4.98
CA ALA A 43 -0.66 16.43 -5.96
C ALA A 43 -1.75 15.34 -5.79
N ILE A 44 -2.42 15.27 -4.64
CA ILE A 44 -3.55 14.36 -4.41
C ILE A 44 -4.75 14.68 -5.30
N TRP A 45 -5.01 15.95 -5.61
CA TRP A 45 -6.18 16.38 -6.37
C TRP A 45 -6.12 15.98 -7.84
N ASP A 46 -4.92 15.94 -8.41
CA ASP A 46 -4.67 15.56 -9.81
C ASP A 46 -4.32 14.07 -9.97
N MET A 47 -4.31 13.32 -8.86
CA MET A 47 -3.88 11.93 -8.90
C MET A 47 -4.98 11.04 -9.48
N GLN A 48 -4.64 10.30 -10.54
CA GLN A 48 -5.54 9.33 -11.14
C GLN A 48 -5.53 8.01 -10.37
N ASP A 49 -6.69 7.36 -10.29
CA ASP A 49 -6.88 6.07 -9.60
C ASP A 49 -5.88 5.01 -10.09
N GLU A 50 -5.61 4.97 -11.40
CA GLU A 50 -4.65 4.04 -12.02
C GLU A 50 -3.22 4.21 -11.48
N LYS A 51 -2.80 5.45 -11.23
CA LYS A 51 -1.48 5.75 -10.66
C LYS A 51 -1.40 5.32 -9.20
N LEU A 52 -2.46 5.60 -8.42
CA LEU A 52 -2.56 5.17 -7.04
C LEU A 52 -2.60 3.65 -6.94
N LEU A 53 -3.37 2.98 -7.80
CA LEU A 53 -3.45 1.53 -7.84
C LEU A 53 -2.11 0.89 -8.20
N ALA A 54 -1.40 1.43 -9.19
CA ALA A 54 -0.05 0.98 -9.54
C ALA A 54 0.93 1.14 -8.36
N ALA A 55 0.86 2.27 -7.64
CA ALA A 55 1.68 2.50 -6.46
C ALA A 55 1.33 1.54 -5.31
N ALA A 56 0.02 1.30 -5.08
CA ALA A 56 -0.48 0.39 -4.06
C ALA A 56 0.01 -1.05 -4.31
N ARG A 57 -0.13 -1.56 -5.54
CA ARG A 57 0.36 -2.89 -5.93
C ARG A 57 1.85 -3.06 -5.70
N ARG A 58 2.67 -2.08 -6.12
CA ARG A 58 4.12 -2.09 -5.86
C ARG A 58 4.43 -2.12 -4.37
N LEU A 59 3.67 -1.38 -3.56
CA LEU A 59 3.87 -1.34 -2.11
C LEU A 59 3.46 -2.67 -1.46
N ILE A 60 2.36 -3.28 -1.90
CA ILE A 60 1.91 -4.61 -1.47
C ILE A 60 2.97 -5.65 -1.79
N GLU A 61 3.36 -5.77 -3.06
CA GLU A 61 4.36 -6.75 -3.53
C GLU A 61 5.67 -6.65 -2.73
N ARG A 62 6.15 -5.41 -2.52
CA ARG A 62 7.37 -5.15 -1.76
C ARG A 62 7.28 -5.61 -0.29
N ASN A 63 6.11 -5.54 0.33
CA ASN A 63 5.95 -5.75 1.77
C ASN A 63 5.38 -7.13 2.13
N GLN A 64 4.62 -7.77 1.25
CA GLN A 64 4.32 -9.20 1.35
C GLN A 64 5.61 -10.03 1.36
N GLY A 65 6.59 -9.67 0.52
CA GLY A 65 7.92 -10.30 0.53
C GLY A 65 8.69 -10.10 1.85
N ARG A 66 8.40 -9.06 2.62
CA ARG A 66 9.05 -8.74 3.91
C ARG A 66 8.35 -9.38 5.12
N ALA A 67 7.02 -9.47 5.11
CA ALA A 67 6.25 -10.14 6.15
C ALA A 67 6.66 -11.63 6.29
N GLY A 68 6.95 -12.30 5.16
CA GLY A 68 7.47 -13.67 5.16
C GLY A 68 8.86 -13.84 5.76
N VAL A 69 9.68 -12.78 5.84
CA VAL A 69 11.03 -12.83 6.43
C VAL A 69 10.98 -12.63 7.95
N LEU A 70 10.14 -11.71 8.44
CA LEU A 70 9.98 -11.44 9.88
C LEU A 70 9.34 -12.62 10.61
N VAL A 71 8.35 -13.29 9.99
CA VAL A 71 7.74 -14.52 10.55
C VAL A 71 8.77 -15.66 10.66
N LYS A 72 9.66 -15.82 9.68
CA LYS A 72 10.69 -16.88 9.71
C LYS A 72 11.78 -16.64 10.74
N GLN A 73 12.07 -15.40 11.09
CA GLN A 73 13.08 -15.05 12.08
C GLN A 73 12.59 -15.19 13.53
N SER A 74 11.29 -15.00 13.78
CA SER A 74 10.71 -15.19 15.12
C SER A 74 10.65 -16.66 15.57
N GLY A 75 10.75 -17.62 14.64
CA GLY A 75 10.75 -19.06 14.94
C GLY A 75 12.13 -19.68 15.21
N ARG A 76 13.19 -18.87 15.31
CA ARG A 76 14.58 -19.36 15.45
C ARG A 76 15.26 -18.94 16.76
N THR A 77 14.48 -18.86 17.85
CA THR A 77 15.00 -18.59 19.21
C THR A 77 14.47 -19.61 20.21
N THR A 78 14.81 -20.88 20.00
CA THR A 78 14.86 -21.88 21.07
C THR A 78 15.95 -22.87 20.71
N GLY A 79 17.12 -22.67 21.30
CA GLY A 79 18.30 -23.53 21.25
C GLY A 79 19.11 -23.27 22.49
#